data_AF-A0A150WJ18-F1
#
_entry.id   AF-A0A150WJ18-F1
#
_cell.length_a   1.000
_cell.length_b   1.000
_cell.length_c   1.000
_cell.angle_alpha   90.00
_cell.angle_beta   90.00
_cell.angle_gamma   90.00
#
_symmetry.space_group_name_H-M   'P 1'
#
loop_
_entity.id
_entity.type
_entity.pdbx_description
1 polymer ?
#
loop_
_entity_poly.entity_id
_entity_poly.type
_entity_poly.pdbx_seq_one_letter_code
_entity_poly.pdbx_strand_id
1 'polypeptide(L)'
;MTKLKKIFKNNGLSIVMFSLFLVFILSQFFIGRVDFNEDLERHGRPPVTMSEYLSSGHFIEATFENWESEFFQMGLYVILTAFLYQRGSSESNKLPEEKQDPYESQIEELEEAQKKALLAREGHPWPLKAGGVWKFLYSYSLSITLLVLFFISWFLQGYGGWKNENLERSFYNEAPLEFLEFFASSKFWFQTMQNWQSEFVSVALLVVFSIYLRQKGSSQSKDVDAPHSMTEG
;
A
#
# COMPACT_ATOMS: atom_id res chain seq x y z
N MET A 1 24.32 -24.50 0.30
CA MET A 1 23.68 -23.48 -0.57
C MET A 1 24.58 -22.24 -0.60
N THR A 2 24.89 -21.65 -1.76
CA THR A 2 25.75 -20.45 -1.82
C THR A 2 25.09 -19.27 -1.11
N LYS A 3 25.87 -18.30 -0.59
CA LYS A 3 25.32 -17.08 0.06
C LYS A 3 24.28 -16.39 -0.83
N LEU A 4 24.56 -16.29 -2.12
CA LEU A 4 23.65 -15.70 -3.11
C LEU A 4 22.31 -16.46 -3.20
N LYS A 5 22.36 -17.80 -3.33
CA LYS A 5 21.14 -18.63 -3.34
C LYS A 5 20.32 -18.48 -2.05
N LYS A 6 20.96 -18.18 -0.90
CA LYS A 6 20.27 -17.91 0.38
C LYS A 6 19.54 -16.57 0.38
N ILE A 7 20.14 -15.53 -0.19
CA ILE A 7 19.50 -14.21 -0.31
C ILE A 7 18.24 -14.32 -1.18
N PHE A 8 18.35 -14.91 -2.37
CA PHE A 8 17.20 -15.07 -3.27
C PHE A 8 16.10 -15.97 -2.68
N LYS A 9 16.46 -17.08 -2.04
CA LYS A 9 15.47 -17.95 -1.40
C LYS A 9 14.72 -17.23 -0.28
N ASN A 10 15.41 -16.42 0.53
CA ASN A 10 14.82 -15.79 1.71
C ASN A 10 14.11 -14.46 1.40
N ASN A 11 14.42 -13.81 0.27
CA ASN A 11 13.92 -12.47 -0.07
C ASN A 11 13.31 -12.42 -1.47
N GLY A 12 12.98 -13.57 -2.06
CA GLY A 12 12.54 -13.66 -3.45
C GLY A 12 11.34 -12.79 -3.76
N LEU A 13 10.33 -12.79 -2.89
CA LEU A 13 9.13 -11.95 -3.05
C LEU A 13 9.48 -10.47 -3.09
N SER A 14 10.21 -9.96 -2.09
CA SER A 14 10.61 -8.54 -2.05
C SER A 14 11.50 -8.15 -3.22
N ILE A 15 12.46 -8.99 -3.61
CA ILE A 15 13.35 -8.72 -4.76
C ILE A 15 12.52 -8.60 -6.04
N VAL A 16 11.60 -9.52 -6.29
CA VAL A 16 10.76 -9.50 -7.50
C VAL A 16 9.85 -8.27 -7.47
N MET A 17 9.17 -7.99 -6.36
CA MET A 17 8.28 -6.83 -6.23
C MET A 17 9.03 -5.51 -6.45
N PHE A 18 10.18 -5.31 -5.81
CA PHE A 18 10.98 -4.10 -6.02
C PHE A 18 11.58 -4.02 -7.43
N SER A 19 11.92 -5.15 -8.05
CA SER A 19 12.40 -5.16 -9.43
C SER A 19 11.29 -4.75 -10.40
N LEU A 20 10.08 -5.27 -10.23
CA LEU A 20 8.91 -4.87 -11.01
C LEU A 20 8.58 -3.39 -10.80
N PHE A 21 8.59 -2.91 -9.55
CA PHE A 21 8.45 -1.50 -9.23
C PHE A 21 9.47 -0.63 -9.98
N LEU A 22 10.76 -1.00 -9.96
CA LEU A 22 11.80 -0.26 -10.69
C LEU A 22 11.56 -0.26 -12.19
N VAL A 23 11.14 -1.38 -12.77
CA VAL A 23 10.79 -1.46 -14.20
C VAL A 23 9.64 -0.51 -14.51
N PHE A 24 8.58 -0.51 -13.71
CA PHE A 24 7.39 0.31 -13.99
C PHE A 24 7.59 1.78 -13.70
N ILE A 25 8.29 2.19 -12.62
CA ILE A 25 8.56 3.62 -12.36
C ILE A 25 9.50 4.22 -13.40
N LEU A 26 10.48 3.45 -13.90
CA LEU A 26 11.33 3.89 -15.01
C LEU A 26 10.52 3.98 -16.30
N SER A 27 9.64 3.01 -16.56
CA SER A 27 8.75 3.04 -17.73
C SER A 27 7.82 4.26 -17.68
N GLN A 28 7.17 4.51 -16.55
CA GLN A 28 6.34 5.70 -16.32
C GLN A 28 7.13 6.99 -16.52
N PHE A 29 8.38 7.06 -16.05
CA PHE A 29 9.23 8.22 -16.25
C PHE A 29 9.50 8.48 -17.74
N PHE A 30 9.95 7.46 -18.50
CA PHE A 30 10.29 7.64 -19.91
C PHE A 30 9.06 7.86 -20.79
N ILE A 31 8.01 7.05 -20.62
CA ILE A 31 6.78 7.12 -21.41
C ILE A 31 6.00 8.40 -21.06
N GLY A 32 5.83 8.69 -19.77
CA GLY A 32 5.10 9.88 -19.33
C GLY A 32 5.77 11.18 -19.78
N ARG A 33 7.09 11.21 -19.93
CA ARG A 33 7.79 12.37 -20.50
C ARG A 33 7.46 12.57 -21.99
N VAL A 34 7.36 11.47 -22.75
CA VAL A 34 6.99 11.54 -24.17
C VAL A 34 5.57 12.08 -24.28
N ASP A 35 4.63 11.49 -23.54
CA ASP A 35 3.23 11.93 -23.47
C ASP A 35 3.10 13.41 -23.09
N PHE A 36 3.81 13.82 -22.03
CA PHE A 36 3.82 15.23 -21.59
C PHE A 36 4.40 16.18 -22.64
N ASN A 37 5.45 15.79 -23.35
CA ASN A 37 6.02 16.61 -24.42
C ASN A 37 5.10 16.70 -25.64
N GLU A 38 4.36 15.64 -25.97
CA GLU A 38 3.35 15.68 -27.04
C GLU A 38 2.23 16.66 -26.68
N ASP A 39 1.79 16.69 -25.43
CA ASP A 39 0.78 17.65 -24.98
C ASP A 39 1.31 19.10 -24.98
N LEU A 40 2.55 19.32 -24.53
CA LEU A 40 3.22 20.61 -24.64
C LEU A 40 3.30 21.09 -26.10
N GLU A 41 3.68 20.21 -27.03
CA GLU A 41 3.78 20.53 -28.44
C GLU A 41 2.41 20.92 -29.03
N ARG A 42 1.32 20.22 -28.66
CA ARG A 42 -0.05 20.56 -29.07
C ARG A 42 -0.47 21.97 -28.62
N HIS A 43 0.06 22.43 -27.48
CA HIS A 43 -0.17 23.77 -26.95
C HIS A 43 0.90 24.79 -27.37
N GLY A 44 1.78 24.45 -28.33
CA GLY A 44 2.83 25.33 -28.83
C GLY A 44 3.92 25.66 -27.81
N ARG A 45 4.11 24.78 -26.81
CA ARG A 45 5.12 24.92 -25.76
C ARG A 45 6.37 24.10 -26.09
N PRO A 46 7.56 24.56 -25.66
CA PRO A 46 8.78 23.80 -25.86
C PRO A 46 8.74 22.50 -25.05
N PRO A 47 9.30 21.39 -25.58
CA PRO A 47 9.43 20.16 -24.82
C PRO A 47 10.39 20.37 -23.65
N VAL A 48 10.13 19.67 -22.55
CA VAL A 48 11.03 19.67 -21.39
C VAL A 48 12.21 18.72 -21.64
N THR A 49 13.23 18.78 -20.79
CA THR A 49 14.34 17.82 -20.66
C THR A 49 14.00 16.71 -19.64
N MET A 50 14.88 15.71 -19.50
CA MET A 50 14.69 14.63 -18.51
C MET A 50 14.71 15.16 -17.07
N SER A 51 15.64 16.07 -16.77
CA SER A 51 15.76 16.68 -15.44
C SER A 51 14.58 17.57 -15.11
N GLU A 52 14.09 18.34 -16.09
CA GLU A 52 12.90 19.19 -15.90
C GLU A 52 11.66 18.33 -15.66
N TYR A 53 11.50 17.23 -16.42
CA TYR A 53 10.37 16.32 -16.24
C TYR A 53 10.32 15.69 -14.85
N LEU A 54 11.46 15.30 -14.27
CA LEU A 54 11.52 14.69 -12.93
C LEU A 54 10.93 15.58 -11.82
N SER A 55 10.97 16.91 -12.03
CA SER A 55 10.43 17.89 -11.09
C SER A 55 9.13 18.54 -11.57
N SER A 56 8.58 18.07 -12.71
CA SER A 56 7.34 18.60 -13.29
C SER A 56 6.12 18.25 -12.43
N GLY A 57 5.06 19.07 -12.56
CA GLY A 57 3.77 18.76 -11.93
C GLY A 57 3.23 17.41 -12.39
N HIS A 58 3.23 17.19 -13.71
CA HIS A 58 2.79 15.96 -14.36
C HIS A 58 3.41 14.69 -13.78
N PHE A 59 4.75 14.63 -13.65
CA PHE A 59 5.40 13.43 -13.10
C PHE A 59 5.13 13.23 -11.61
N ILE A 60 5.18 14.32 -10.83
CA ILE A 60 4.96 14.27 -9.38
C ILE A 60 3.52 13.83 -9.08
N GLU A 61 2.54 14.47 -9.72
CA GLU A 61 1.11 14.14 -9.57
C GLU A 61 0.86 12.67 -9.90
N ALA A 62 1.19 12.23 -11.12
CA ALA A 62 0.94 10.86 -11.56
C ALA A 62 1.63 9.79 -10.70
N THR A 63 2.80 10.09 -10.13
CA THR A 63 3.50 9.15 -9.24
C THR A 63 2.79 9.05 -7.89
N PHE A 64 2.55 10.20 -7.26
CA PHE A 64 2.05 10.22 -5.89
C PHE A 64 0.55 10.04 -5.76
N GLU A 65 -0.21 10.27 -6.83
CA GLU A 65 -1.62 9.90 -6.96
C GLU A 65 -1.85 8.38 -6.79
N ASN A 66 -0.96 7.56 -7.35
CA ASN A 66 -1.02 6.10 -7.16
C ASN A 66 -0.50 5.70 -5.77
N TRP A 67 0.59 6.31 -5.31
CA TRP A 67 1.21 5.90 -4.05
C TRP A 67 0.37 6.26 -2.83
N GLU A 68 -0.27 7.43 -2.83
CA GLU A 68 -1.10 7.86 -1.71
C GLU A 68 -2.25 6.88 -1.46
N SER A 69 -2.96 6.47 -2.51
CA SER A 69 -4.12 5.60 -2.40
C SER A 69 -3.74 4.20 -1.94
N GLU A 70 -2.64 3.66 -2.46
CA GLU A 70 -2.04 2.38 -2.02
C GLU A 70 -1.64 2.42 -0.53
N PHE A 71 -0.92 3.46 -0.09
CA PHE A 71 -0.53 3.57 1.32
C PHE A 71 -1.73 3.80 2.25
N PHE A 72 -2.72 4.58 1.79
CA PHE A 72 -3.95 4.82 2.53
C PHE A 72 -4.74 3.52 2.71
N GLN A 73 -4.95 2.81 1.62
CA GLN A 73 -5.61 1.52 1.58
C GLN A 73 -4.92 0.52 2.50
N MET A 74 -3.62 0.30 2.34
CA MET A 74 -2.86 -0.66 3.15
C MET A 74 -2.85 -0.26 4.63
N GLY A 75 -2.65 1.03 4.91
CA GLY A 75 -2.64 1.56 6.27
C GLY A 75 -3.97 1.34 6.99
N LEU A 76 -5.08 1.69 6.33
CA LEU A 76 -6.42 1.44 6.86
C LEU A 76 -6.71 -0.05 6.95
N TYR A 77 -6.32 -0.86 5.97
CA TYR A 77 -6.55 -2.30 5.99
C TYR A 77 -5.85 -2.99 7.17
N VAL A 78 -4.59 -2.65 7.44
CA VAL A 78 -3.86 -3.15 8.62
C VAL A 78 -4.55 -2.76 9.93
N ILE A 79 -5.03 -1.52 10.03
CA ILE A 79 -5.73 -1.04 11.23
C ILE A 79 -7.07 -1.76 11.37
N LEU A 80 -7.88 -1.79 10.32
CA LEU A 80 -9.23 -2.34 10.36
C LEU A 80 -9.23 -3.85 10.61
N THR A 81 -8.34 -4.62 10.00
CA THR A 81 -8.25 -6.08 10.21
C THR A 81 -7.80 -6.46 11.63
N ALA A 82 -7.20 -5.51 12.38
CA ALA A 82 -6.91 -5.71 13.80
C ALA A 82 -8.16 -5.62 14.70
N PHE A 83 -9.25 -4.96 14.24
CA PHE A 83 -10.45 -4.70 15.05
C PHE A 83 -11.74 -5.31 14.48
N LEU A 84 -11.83 -5.44 13.16
CA LEU A 84 -12.98 -5.99 12.44
C LEU A 84 -12.74 -7.45 12.08
N TYR A 85 -13.82 -8.21 12.11
CA TYR A 85 -13.84 -9.64 11.84
C TYR A 85 -14.70 -9.89 10.61
N GLN A 86 -14.22 -10.75 9.72
CA GLN A 86 -14.99 -11.31 8.62
C GLN A 86 -14.87 -12.83 8.72
N ARG A 87 -15.97 -13.48 9.10
CA ARG A 87 -16.03 -14.94 9.22
C ARG A 87 -15.52 -15.59 7.94
N GLY A 88 -14.63 -16.57 8.09
CA GLY A 88 -14.04 -17.28 6.97
C GLY A 88 -13.14 -16.45 6.05
N SER A 89 -12.79 -15.19 6.33
CA SER A 89 -11.78 -14.50 5.53
C SER A 89 -10.36 -14.96 5.93
N SER A 90 -9.45 -15.11 4.97
CA SER A 90 -8.01 -15.31 5.31
C SER A 90 -7.34 -14.02 5.78
N GLU A 91 -8.04 -12.90 5.65
CA GLU A 91 -7.49 -11.56 5.81
C GLU A 91 -7.84 -10.89 7.14
N SER A 92 -8.77 -11.46 7.90
CA SER A 92 -9.15 -10.96 9.23
C SER A 92 -8.81 -11.98 10.30
N ASN A 93 -8.72 -11.52 11.55
CA ASN A 93 -8.62 -12.43 12.68
C ASN A 93 -9.82 -13.38 12.73
N LYS A 94 -9.58 -14.61 13.17
CA LYS A 94 -10.64 -15.60 13.42
C LYS A 94 -11.53 -15.18 14.57
N LEU A 95 -12.82 -15.43 14.44
CA LEU A 95 -13.79 -15.28 15.53
C LEU A 95 -13.49 -16.31 16.63
N PRO A 96 -13.79 -16.01 17.91
CA PRO A 96 -13.55 -16.95 19.02
C PRO A 96 -14.23 -18.33 18.83
N GLU A 97 -15.36 -18.36 18.13
CA GLU A 97 -16.11 -19.58 17.81
C GLU A 97 -15.47 -20.41 16.68
N GLU A 98 -14.73 -19.80 15.76
CA GLU A 98 -13.97 -20.51 14.72
C GLU A 98 -12.75 -21.23 15.29
N LYS A 99 -12.26 -20.82 16.47
CA LYS A 99 -11.10 -21.41 17.15
C LYS A 99 -11.41 -22.70 17.92
N GLN A 100 -12.63 -23.22 17.80
CA GLN A 100 -13.09 -24.39 18.58
C GLN A 100 -12.72 -25.75 17.96
N ASP A 101 -12.02 -25.78 16.82
CA ASP A 101 -11.48 -27.03 16.27
C ASP A 101 -10.37 -27.59 17.20
N PRO A 102 -10.53 -28.80 17.76
CA PRO A 102 -9.52 -29.42 18.63
C PRO A 102 -8.13 -29.60 18.01
N TYR A 103 -8.03 -29.60 16.67
CA TYR A 103 -6.75 -29.67 15.97
C TYR A 103 -6.07 -28.31 15.88
N GLU A 104 -6.83 -27.23 15.62
CA GLU A 104 -6.27 -25.87 15.60
C GLU A 104 -5.85 -25.40 16.98
N SER A 105 -6.61 -25.74 18.03
CA SER A 105 -6.24 -25.40 19.40
C SER A 105 -4.89 -25.99 19.82
N GLN A 106 -4.59 -27.22 19.39
CA GLN A 106 -3.28 -27.86 19.61
C GLN A 106 -2.16 -27.13 18.87
N ILE A 107 -2.40 -26.63 17.66
CA ILE A 107 -1.43 -25.85 16.90
C ILE A 107 -1.16 -24.51 17.61
N GLU A 108 -2.19 -23.79 18.05
CA GLU A 108 -2.05 -22.53 18.77
C GLU A 108 -1.26 -22.71 20.08
N GLU A 109 -1.53 -23.77 20.85
CA GLU A 109 -0.79 -24.09 22.08
C GLU A 109 0.70 -24.35 21.80
N LEU A 110 1.02 -25.08 20.73
CA LEU A 110 2.41 -25.33 20.31
C LEU A 110 3.11 -24.04 19.90
N GLU A 111 2.45 -23.17 19.13
CA GLU A 111 2.99 -21.87 18.73
C GLU A 111 3.24 -20.96 19.94
N GLU A 112 2.31 -20.95 20.91
CA GLU A 112 2.47 -20.17 22.14
C GLU A 112 3.65 -20.69 22.99
N ALA A 113 3.80 -22.01 23.10
CA ALA A 113 4.93 -22.64 23.79
C ALA A 113 6.28 -22.29 23.12
N GLN A 114 6.35 -22.36 21.78
CA GLN A 114 7.54 -21.98 21.02
C GLN A 114 7.88 -20.50 21.21
N LYS A 115 6.87 -19.63 21.16
CA LYS A 115 7.02 -18.19 21.41
C LYS A 115 7.55 -17.92 22.82
N LYS A 116 7.01 -18.58 23.84
CA LYS A 116 7.50 -18.47 25.24
C LYS A 116 8.95 -18.92 25.37
N ALA A 117 9.32 -20.04 24.75
CA ALA A 117 10.70 -20.53 24.75
C ALA A 117 11.68 -19.55 24.06
N LEU A 118 11.27 -18.96 22.93
CA LEU A 118 12.07 -17.96 22.23
C LEU A 118 12.25 -16.69 23.08
N LEU A 119 11.17 -16.20 23.71
CA LEU A 119 11.22 -15.06 24.61
C LEU A 119 12.08 -15.31 25.84
N ALA A 120 12.10 -16.54 26.37
CA ALA A 120 13.00 -16.91 27.47
C ALA A 120 14.48 -16.88 27.05
N ARG A 121 14.78 -17.26 25.80
CA ARG A 121 16.15 -17.30 25.27
C ARG A 121 16.69 -15.91 24.87
N GLU A 122 15.86 -15.11 24.20
CA GLU A 122 16.29 -13.87 23.55
C GLU A 122 15.77 -12.60 24.26
N GLY A 123 14.77 -12.76 25.14
CA GLY A 123 14.08 -11.66 25.80
C GLY A 123 13.20 -10.85 24.87
N HIS A 124 12.48 -9.88 25.43
CA HIS A 124 11.72 -8.93 24.62
C HIS A 124 12.64 -7.98 23.84
N PRO A 125 12.21 -7.53 22.65
CA PRO A 125 12.81 -6.37 21.97
C PRO A 125 12.95 -5.17 22.91
N TRP A 126 14.03 -4.41 22.75
CA TRP A 126 14.34 -3.26 23.62
C TRP A 126 13.21 -2.21 23.72
N PRO A 127 12.42 -1.89 22.66
CA PRO A 127 11.37 -0.88 22.78
C PRO A 127 10.27 -1.30 23.76
N LEU A 128 9.98 -2.61 23.82
CA LEU A 128 9.01 -3.15 24.77
C LEU A 128 9.54 -3.09 26.21
N LYS A 129 10.86 -3.29 26.40
CA LYS A 129 11.52 -3.15 27.71
C LYS A 129 11.59 -1.70 28.19
N ALA A 130 11.84 -0.77 27.27
CA ALA A 130 11.89 0.66 27.56
C ALA A 130 10.53 1.25 27.95
N GLY A 131 9.42 0.66 27.48
CA GLY A 131 8.07 1.10 27.82
C GLY A 131 7.70 2.46 27.21
N GLY A 132 6.61 3.06 27.69
CA GLY A 132 6.15 4.39 27.30
C GLY A 132 6.05 4.60 25.77
N VAL A 133 6.64 5.69 25.28
CA VAL A 133 6.63 6.08 23.87
C VAL A 133 7.32 5.06 22.95
N TRP A 134 8.39 4.41 23.41
CA TRP A 134 9.13 3.43 22.61
C TRP A 134 8.32 2.18 22.35
N LYS A 135 7.62 1.69 23.38
CA LYS A 135 6.67 0.59 23.25
C LYS A 135 5.56 0.96 22.26
N PHE A 136 4.99 2.16 22.39
CA PHE A 136 3.94 2.63 21.49
C PHE A 136 4.41 2.67 20.02
N LEU A 137 5.51 3.37 19.75
CA LEU A 137 6.05 3.49 18.38
C LEU A 137 6.38 2.13 17.78
N TYR A 138 6.92 1.20 18.56
CA TYR A 138 7.23 -0.14 18.09
C TYR A 138 5.95 -0.95 17.81
N SER A 139 4.98 -0.91 18.72
CA SER A 139 3.71 -1.65 18.61
C SER A 139 2.85 -1.21 17.43
N TYR A 140 2.95 0.05 17.00
CA TYR A 140 2.18 0.60 15.88
C TYR A 140 3.04 0.99 14.68
N SER A 141 4.30 0.54 14.65
CA SER A 141 5.29 0.98 13.64
C SER A 141 4.82 0.78 12.20
N LEU A 142 4.20 -0.37 11.88
CA LEU A 142 3.68 -0.65 10.54
C LEU A 142 2.62 0.37 10.11
N SER A 143 1.56 0.54 10.91
CA SER A 143 0.47 1.49 10.61
C SER A 143 0.97 2.93 10.60
N ILE A 144 1.85 3.31 11.53
CA ILE A 144 2.46 4.65 11.56
C ILE A 144 3.27 4.90 10.29
N THR A 145 4.11 3.96 9.87
CA THR A 145 4.92 4.10 8.66
C THR A 145 4.03 4.25 7.42
N LEU A 146 3.00 3.41 7.26
CA LEU A 146 2.07 3.50 6.13
C LEU A 146 1.32 4.84 6.12
N LEU A 147 0.81 5.30 7.27
CA LEU A 147 0.12 6.60 7.35
C LEU A 147 1.06 7.77 7.07
N VAL A 148 2.31 7.73 7.54
CA VAL A 148 3.31 8.77 7.22
C VAL A 148 3.61 8.80 5.72
N LEU A 149 3.80 7.63 5.08
CA LEU A 149 4.00 7.53 3.64
C LEU A 149 2.77 8.02 2.85
N PHE A 150 1.57 7.70 3.32
CA PHE A 150 0.32 8.24 2.79
C PHE A 150 0.31 9.76 2.85
N PHE A 151 0.50 10.39 4.02
CA PHE A 151 0.45 11.85 4.12
C PHE A 151 1.52 12.52 3.24
N ILE A 152 2.75 12.00 3.23
CA ILE A 152 3.80 12.52 2.35
C ILE A 152 3.37 12.44 0.89
N SER A 153 2.84 11.30 0.46
CA SER A 153 2.41 11.09 -0.93
C SER A 153 1.21 11.98 -1.27
N TRP A 154 0.19 12.05 -0.42
CA TRP A 154 -0.99 12.89 -0.62
C TRP A 154 -0.64 14.38 -0.74
N PHE A 155 0.30 14.88 0.08
CA PHE A 155 0.81 16.24 -0.06
C PHE A 155 1.59 16.44 -1.37
N LEU A 156 2.40 15.46 -1.77
CA LEU A 156 3.16 15.53 -3.03
C LEU A 156 2.25 15.44 -4.26
N GLN A 157 1.21 14.62 -4.23
CA GLN A 157 0.16 14.59 -5.23
C GLN A 157 -0.48 15.97 -5.36
N GLY A 158 -0.93 16.56 -4.25
CA GLY A 158 -1.52 17.91 -4.26
C GLY A 158 -0.55 18.96 -4.81
N TYR A 159 0.73 18.89 -4.45
CA TYR A 159 1.77 19.79 -4.96
C TYR A 159 2.02 19.60 -6.47
N GLY A 160 2.10 18.35 -6.92
CA GLY A 160 2.24 18.00 -8.34
C GLY A 160 1.05 18.50 -9.15
N GLY A 161 -0.16 18.22 -8.69
CA GLY A 161 -1.40 18.64 -9.35
C GLY A 161 -1.56 20.15 -9.39
N TRP A 162 -1.21 20.86 -8.31
CA TRP A 162 -1.21 22.33 -8.32
C TRP A 162 -0.25 22.90 -9.36
N LYS A 163 0.95 22.32 -9.49
CA LYS A 163 1.91 22.73 -10.53
C LYS A 163 1.39 22.42 -11.94
N ASN A 164 0.78 21.26 -12.12
CA ASN A 164 0.27 20.82 -13.41
C ASN A 164 -0.94 21.68 -13.84
N GLU A 165 -1.89 21.92 -12.94
CA GLU A 165 -3.03 22.81 -13.15
C GLU A 165 -2.60 24.23 -13.53
N ASN A 166 -1.62 24.80 -12.83
CA ASN A 166 -1.12 26.14 -13.16
C ASN A 166 -0.38 26.19 -14.50
N LEU A 167 0.23 25.08 -14.93
CA LEU A 167 0.79 24.97 -16.27
C LEU A 167 -0.32 24.93 -17.32
N GLU A 168 -1.35 24.11 -17.14
CA GLU A 168 -2.52 24.03 -18.02
C GLU A 168 -3.23 25.39 -18.14
N ARG A 169 -3.47 26.07 -17.02
CA ARG A 169 -4.01 27.44 -16.97
C ARG A 169 -3.22 28.44 -17.79
N SER A 170 -1.89 28.31 -17.78
CA SER A 170 -1.00 29.17 -18.57
C SER A 170 -1.22 29.00 -20.08
N PHE A 171 -1.72 27.85 -20.54
CA PHE A 171 -2.02 27.62 -21.95
C PHE A 171 -3.23 28.45 -22.39
N TYR A 172 -4.16 28.71 -21.48
CA TYR A 172 -5.39 29.48 -21.71
C TYR A 172 -5.32 30.93 -21.23
N ASN A 173 -4.15 31.39 -20.77
CA ASN A 173 -3.93 32.72 -20.16
C ASN A 173 -4.81 32.98 -18.92
N GLU A 174 -5.13 31.93 -18.17
CA GLU A 174 -5.86 32.04 -16.92
C GLU A 174 -4.94 32.44 -15.76
N ALA A 175 -5.51 33.07 -14.73
CA ALA A 175 -4.77 33.39 -13.52
C ALA A 175 -4.35 32.09 -12.80
N PRO A 176 -3.12 32.04 -12.25
CA PRO A 176 -2.69 30.88 -11.47
C PRO A 176 -3.50 30.79 -10.18
N LEU A 177 -3.81 29.56 -9.77
CA LEU A 177 -4.40 29.28 -8.47
C LEU A 177 -3.33 29.29 -7.38
N GLU A 178 -3.74 29.71 -6.18
CA GLU A 178 -2.98 29.42 -4.97
C GLU A 178 -3.06 27.92 -4.61
N PHE A 179 -2.07 27.42 -3.88
CA PHE A 179 -2.01 26.00 -3.52
C PHE A 179 -3.26 25.55 -2.73
N LEU A 180 -3.71 26.34 -1.76
CA LEU A 180 -4.89 26.02 -0.97
C LEU A 180 -6.19 26.07 -1.79
N GLU A 181 -6.26 26.93 -2.80
CA GLU A 181 -7.40 27.01 -3.71
C GLU A 181 -7.49 25.74 -4.58
N PHE A 182 -6.36 25.29 -5.14
CA PHE A 182 -6.31 24.01 -5.85
C PHE A 182 -6.63 22.81 -4.94
N PHE A 183 -6.06 22.79 -3.73
CA PHE A 183 -6.27 21.70 -2.77
C PHE A 183 -7.73 21.58 -2.30
N ALA A 184 -8.46 22.70 -2.26
CA ALA A 184 -9.90 22.73 -1.97
C ALA A 184 -10.78 22.52 -3.22
N SER A 185 -10.18 22.42 -4.41
CA SER A 185 -10.90 22.32 -5.68
C SER A 185 -11.57 20.96 -5.87
N SER A 186 -12.62 20.94 -6.70
CA SER A 186 -13.26 19.69 -7.09
C SER A 186 -12.35 18.78 -7.91
N LYS A 187 -11.38 19.32 -8.68
CA LYS A 187 -10.45 18.51 -9.49
C LYS A 187 -9.59 17.60 -8.60
N PHE A 188 -8.93 18.19 -7.59
CA PHE A 188 -8.10 17.46 -6.64
C PHE A 188 -8.88 16.37 -5.88
N TRP A 189 -10.05 16.74 -5.33
CA TRP A 189 -10.87 15.80 -4.59
C TRP A 189 -11.53 14.75 -5.47
N PHE A 190 -11.86 15.05 -6.72
CA PHE A 190 -12.37 14.05 -7.66
C PHE A 190 -11.34 12.98 -7.96
N GLN A 191 -10.09 13.36 -8.27
CA GLN A 191 -8.98 12.42 -8.48
C GLN A 191 -8.76 11.57 -7.22
N THR A 192 -8.64 12.21 -6.05
CA THR A 192 -8.45 11.52 -4.76
C THR A 192 -9.58 10.52 -4.47
N MET A 193 -10.85 10.91 -4.63
CA MET A 193 -11.99 10.02 -4.39
C MET A 193 -12.04 8.87 -5.39
N GLN A 194 -11.67 9.10 -6.65
CA GLN A 194 -11.63 8.06 -7.68
C GLN A 194 -10.61 6.98 -7.33
N ASN A 195 -9.40 7.37 -6.93
CA ASN A 195 -8.34 6.41 -6.57
C ASN A 195 -8.67 5.65 -5.28
N TRP A 196 -9.16 6.34 -4.25
CA TRP A 196 -9.55 5.65 -3.03
C TRP A 196 -10.65 4.63 -3.31
N GLN A 197 -11.64 5.00 -4.12
CA GLN A 197 -12.71 4.09 -4.48
C GLN A 197 -12.19 2.83 -5.18
N SER A 198 -11.27 2.93 -6.14
CA SER A 198 -10.73 1.75 -6.84
C SER A 198 -9.97 0.84 -5.89
N GLU A 199 -9.13 1.41 -5.04
CA GLU A 199 -8.32 0.64 -4.09
C GLU A 199 -9.19 -0.12 -3.08
N PHE A 200 -10.21 0.53 -2.51
CA PHE A 200 -11.11 -0.14 -1.57
C PHE A 200 -11.96 -1.23 -2.23
N VAL A 201 -12.32 -1.10 -3.51
CA VAL A 201 -13.00 -2.18 -4.23
C VAL A 201 -12.08 -3.38 -4.41
N SER A 202 -10.84 -3.18 -4.82
CA SER A 202 -9.85 -4.27 -4.98
C SER A 202 -9.67 -5.08 -3.70
N VAL A 203 -9.56 -4.38 -2.56
CA VAL A 203 -9.42 -5.02 -1.24
C VAL A 203 -10.69 -5.71 -0.79
N ALA A 204 -11.85 -5.09 -0.98
CA ALA A 204 -13.13 -5.72 -0.65
C ALA A 204 -13.31 -7.03 -1.44
N LEU A 205 -12.94 -7.04 -2.72
CA LEU A 205 -12.93 -8.24 -3.54
C LEU A 205 -11.94 -9.28 -3.00
N LEU A 206 -10.74 -8.89 -2.59
CA LEU A 206 -9.78 -9.82 -1.99
C LEU A 206 -10.33 -10.46 -0.71
N VAL A 207 -10.91 -9.66 0.20
CA VAL A 207 -11.54 -10.15 1.43
C VAL A 207 -12.64 -11.16 1.12
N VAL A 208 -13.56 -10.84 0.20
CA VAL A 208 -14.69 -11.72 -0.15
C VAL A 208 -14.21 -12.97 -0.91
N PHE A 209 -13.33 -12.81 -1.90
CA PHE A 209 -12.83 -13.92 -2.69
C PHE A 209 -11.94 -14.87 -1.89
N SER A 210 -11.25 -14.39 -0.85
CA SER A 210 -10.46 -15.25 0.03
C SER A 210 -11.31 -16.34 0.72
N ILE A 211 -12.61 -16.09 0.89
CA ILE A 211 -13.57 -17.02 1.50
C ILE A 211 -13.86 -18.18 0.54
N TYR A 212 -14.13 -17.86 -0.73
CA TYR A 212 -14.72 -18.79 -1.71
C TYR A 212 -13.73 -19.34 -2.74
N LEU A 213 -12.70 -18.58 -3.11
CA LEU A 213 -11.72 -18.96 -4.14
C LEU A 213 -10.45 -19.55 -3.49
N ARG A 214 -9.70 -20.35 -4.26
CA ARG A 214 -8.50 -21.06 -3.79
C ARG A 214 -7.34 -20.87 -4.75
N GLN A 215 -6.20 -20.44 -4.21
CA GLN A 215 -4.91 -20.43 -4.88
C GLN A 215 -3.94 -21.30 -4.09
N LYS A 216 -3.61 -22.48 -4.62
CA LYS A 216 -2.74 -23.45 -3.96
C LYS A 216 -1.39 -22.82 -3.56
N GLY A 217 -1.06 -22.85 -2.27
CA GLY A 217 0.20 -22.33 -1.72
C GLY A 217 0.26 -20.81 -1.58
N SER A 218 -0.87 -20.11 -1.67
CA SER A 218 -0.96 -18.67 -1.41
C SER A 218 -1.40 -18.40 0.02
N SER A 219 -0.85 -17.36 0.65
CA SER A 219 -1.33 -16.84 1.94
C SER A 219 -2.58 -15.95 1.81
N GLN A 220 -3.09 -15.76 0.60
CA GLN A 220 -4.21 -14.85 0.28
C GLN A 220 -5.51 -15.60 -0.06
N SER A 221 -5.53 -16.91 0.24
CA SER A 221 -6.72 -17.75 0.20
C SER A 221 -6.52 -18.90 1.17
N LYS A 222 -7.60 -19.54 1.59
CA LYS A 222 -7.49 -20.78 2.38
C LYS A 222 -6.84 -21.93 1.60
N ASP A 223 -6.42 -22.94 2.35
CA ASP A 223 -5.96 -24.20 1.79
C ASP A 223 -7.05 -24.90 0.98
N VAL A 224 -6.61 -25.69 0.00
CA VAL A 224 -7.50 -26.37 -0.95
C VAL A 224 -8.29 -27.49 -0.29
N ASP A 225 -7.74 -28.10 0.75
CA ASP A 225 -8.34 -29.18 1.56
C ASP A 225 -9.05 -28.67 2.82
N ALA A 226 -9.14 -27.35 3.02
CA ALA A 226 -9.89 -26.76 4.13
C ALA A 226 -11.39 -27.16 4.06
N PRO A 227 -11.98 -27.67 5.15
CA PRO A 227 -13.40 -28.06 5.19
C PRO A 227 -14.34 -26.91 4.84
N HIS A 228 -15.49 -27.21 4.21
CA HIS A 228 -16.50 -26.20 3.88
C HIS A 228 -17.08 -25.50 5.11
N SER A 229 -17.13 -26.15 6.27
CA SER A 229 -17.54 -25.53 7.54
C SER A 229 -16.64 -24.35 7.94
N MET A 230 -15.39 -24.31 7.46
CA MET A 230 -14.49 -23.17 7.64
C MET A 230 -14.81 -22.02 6.68
N THR A 231 -15.75 -22.18 5.75
CA THR A 231 -16.05 -21.24 4.64
C THR A 231 -17.44 -20.64 4.67
N GLU A 232 -18.28 -21.05 5.62
CA GLU A 232 -19.63 -20.51 5.79
C GLU A 232 -19.54 -19.11 6.40
N GLY A 233 -19.70 -18.09 5.55
CA GLY A 233 -19.86 -16.69 5.94
C GLY A 233 -21.28 -16.35 6.37
#